data_AF-A0A348AHD8-F1
#
_entry.id   AF-A0A348AHD8-F1
#
_cell.length_a   1.000
_cell.length_b   1.000
_cell.length_c   1.000
_cell.angle_alpha   90.00
_cell.angle_beta   90.00
_cell.angle_gamma   90.00
#
_symmetry.space_group_name_H-M   'P 1'
#
loop_
_entity.id
_entity.type
_entity.pdbx_description
1 polymer ?
#
loop_
_entity_poly.entity_id
_entity_poly.type
_entity_poly.pdbx_seq_one_letter_code
_entity_poly.pdbx_strand_id
1 'polypeptide(L)'
;MELAGKVYDVITDPNNIHPTIKSLIPEIEREDERRYWRRVLRVAALCHDIGHLPFSHAAEKELLSSGNHETLTVELIRSQEMREIWECMTPPLRTQDIVKLAVGPKELRNETFTDWEAILAEIIVGDAFGVDRMDYLLRDSHHAGVVYGKFDHYRLIDTLRLLPKEEDGSICSWC
;
A
#
# COMPACT_ATOMS: atom_id res chain seq x y z
N MET A 1 -3.40 -1.40 7.46
CA MET A 1 -2.45 -2.48 7.87
C MET A 1 -2.97 -3.91 7.70
N GLU A 2 -4.08 -4.31 8.35
CA GLU A 2 -4.48 -5.73 8.43
C GLU A 2 -4.88 -6.31 7.06
N LEU A 3 -5.73 -5.59 6.33
CA LEU A 3 -6.11 -5.90 4.94
C LEU A 3 -4.89 -5.96 4.00
N ALA A 4 -3.95 -5.02 4.13
CA ALA A 4 -2.71 -5.02 3.34
C ALA A 4 -1.92 -6.33 3.50
N GLY A 5 -1.83 -6.84 4.73
CA GLY A 5 -1.19 -8.12 5.02
C GLY A 5 -1.92 -9.30 4.37
N LYS A 6 -3.25 -9.33 4.42
CA LYS A 6 -4.06 -10.37 3.77
C LYS A 6 -3.89 -10.35 2.24
N VAL A 7 -3.96 -9.16 1.64
CA VAL A 7 -3.73 -8.99 0.20
C VAL A 7 -2.36 -9.51 -0.19
N TYR A 8 -1.32 -9.10 0.56
CA TYR A 8 0.04 -9.58 0.32
C TYR A 8 0.14 -11.11 0.37
N ASP A 9 -0.45 -11.73 1.38
CA ASP A 9 -0.43 -13.18 1.54
C ASP A 9 -1.12 -13.90 0.38
N VAL A 10 -2.23 -13.35 -0.13
CA VAL A 10 -2.96 -13.92 -1.29
C VAL A 10 -2.17 -13.78 -2.59
N ILE A 11 -1.61 -12.60 -2.88
CA ILE A 11 -0.91 -12.35 -4.15
C ILE A 11 0.47 -13.01 -4.21
N THR A 12 1.05 -13.33 -3.04
CA THR A 12 2.34 -14.02 -2.94
C THR A 12 2.22 -15.53 -2.69
N ASP A 13 1.01 -16.07 -2.62
CA ASP A 13 0.78 -17.52 -2.52
C ASP A 13 1.28 -18.20 -3.81
N PRO A 14 2.18 -19.20 -3.72
CA PRO A 14 2.70 -19.91 -4.88
C PRO A 14 1.63 -20.52 -5.80
N ASN A 15 0.44 -20.83 -5.27
CA ASN A 15 -0.69 -21.37 -6.04
C ASN A 15 -1.46 -20.28 -6.82
N ASN A 16 -1.27 -19.01 -6.47
CA ASN A 16 -1.96 -17.87 -7.07
C ASN A 16 -1.09 -17.08 -8.06
N ILE A 17 0.19 -17.44 -8.22
CA ILE A 17 1.13 -16.70 -9.05
C ILE A 17 1.27 -17.37 -10.43
N HIS A 18 0.97 -16.60 -11.48
CA HIS A 18 1.23 -17.03 -12.85
C HIS A 18 2.74 -17.24 -13.10
N PRO A 19 3.19 -18.30 -13.81
CA PRO A 19 4.61 -18.59 -14.00
C PRO A 19 5.44 -17.42 -14.54
N THR A 20 4.89 -16.61 -15.45
CA THR A 20 5.54 -15.40 -15.98
C THR A 20 5.83 -14.34 -14.92
N ILE A 21 4.97 -14.20 -13.90
CA ILE A 21 5.20 -13.26 -12.80
C ILE A 21 6.39 -13.70 -11.95
N LYS A 22 6.58 -15.02 -11.77
CA LYS A 22 7.73 -15.54 -11.02
C LYS A 22 9.08 -15.12 -11.62
N SER A 23 9.15 -15.05 -12.95
CA SER A 23 10.36 -14.56 -13.63
C SER A 23 10.52 -13.04 -13.55
N LEU A 24 9.43 -12.29 -13.42
CA LEU A 24 9.46 -10.83 -13.34
C LEU A 24 9.74 -10.31 -11.93
N ILE A 25 9.34 -11.07 -10.89
CA ILE A 25 9.43 -10.67 -9.49
C ILE A 25 10.08 -11.79 -8.67
N PRO A 26 11.41 -11.96 -8.77
CA PRO A 26 12.13 -13.02 -8.05
C PRO A 26 12.08 -12.88 -6.52
N GLU A 27 11.76 -11.69 -6.00
CA GLU A 27 11.63 -11.40 -4.57
C GLU A 27 10.55 -12.24 -3.88
N ILE A 28 9.53 -12.69 -4.62
CA ILE A 28 8.42 -13.49 -4.07
C ILE A 28 8.84 -14.94 -3.76
N GLU A 29 9.82 -15.47 -4.49
CA GLU A 29 10.31 -16.86 -4.34
C GLU A 29 11.21 -17.01 -3.11
N ARG A 30 11.91 -15.94 -2.72
CA ARG A 30 12.81 -15.92 -1.57
C ARG A 30 12.03 -15.65 -0.27
N GLU A 31 12.03 -16.61 0.66
CA GLU A 31 11.24 -16.51 1.89
C GLU A 31 11.64 -15.30 2.77
N ASP A 32 12.93 -14.99 2.83
CA ASP A 32 13.47 -13.84 3.56
C ASP A 32 13.01 -12.51 2.97
N GLU A 33 13.07 -12.35 1.65
CA GLU A 33 12.58 -11.17 0.93
C GLU A 33 11.05 -11.04 1.06
N ARG A 34 10.31 -12.14 0.89
CA ARG A 34 8.86 -12.17 1.08
C ARG A 34 8.46 -11.74 2.49
N ARG A 35 9.15 -12.25 3.51
CA ARG A 35 8.91 -11.87 4.91
C ARG A 35 9.27 -10.41 5.16
N TYR A 36 10.35 -9.93 4.55
CA TYR A 36 10.77 -8.53 4.63
C TYR A 36 9.69 -7.60 4.04
N TRP A 37 9.32 -7.79 2.78
CA TRP A 37 8.35 -6.94 2.09
C TRP A 37 6.97 -6.99 2.72
N ARG A 38 6.53 -8.14 3.25
CA ARG A 38 5.31 -8.23 4.04
C ARG A 38 5.33 -7.30 5.26
N ARG A 39 6.47 -7.23 5.95
CA ARG A 39 6.64 -6.36 7.14
C ARG A 39 6.67 -4.89 6.73
N VAL A 40 7.42 -4.56 5.68
CA VAL A 40 7.46 -3.19 5.14
C VAL A 40 6.05 -2.74 4.73
N LEU A 41 5.32 -3.54 3.95
CA LEU A 41 3.95 -3.21 3.53
C LEU A 41 3.03 -2.96 4.72
N ARG A 42 3.09 -3.81 5.75
CA ARG A 42 2.25 -3.64 6.95
C ARG A 42 2.58 -2.35 7.70
N VAL A 43 3.86 -2.01 7.84
CA VAL A 43 4.29 -0.77 8.49
C VAL A 43 3.92 0.46 7.64
N ALA A 44 4.16 0.41 6.33
CA ALA A 44 3.74 1.45 5.40
C ALA A 44 2.22 1.68 5.47
N ALA A 45 1.42 0.60 5.42
CA ALA A 45 -0.04 0.66 5.53
C ALA A 45 -0.55 1.04 6.94
N LEU A 46 0.31 1.03 7.96
CA LEU A 46 -0.01 1.57 9.28
C LEU A 46 0.26 3.07 9.32
N CYS A 47 1.31 3.51 8.63
CA CYS A 47 1.79 4.89 8.66
C CYS A 47 1.26 5.78 7.51
N HIS A 48 0.57 5.24 6.51
CA HIS A 48 0.16 5.99 5.31
C HIS A 48 -0.62 7.29 5.61
N ASP A 49 -1.39 7.31 6.70
CA ASP A 49 -2.22 8.42 7.13
C ASP A 49 -1.67 9.18 8.36
N ILE A 50 -0.43 8.90 8.78
CA ILE A 50 0.14 9.48 10.01
C ILE A 50 0.30 11.00 9.93
N GLY A 51 0.38 11.57 8.73
CA GLY A 51 0.46 12.99 8.48
C GLY A 51 -0.86 13.75 8.51
N HIS A 52 -2.01 13.09 8.71
CA HIS A 52 -3.28 13.81 8.77
C HIS A 52 -3.37 14.77 9.96
N LEU A 53 -3.97 15.93 9.69
CA LEU A 53 -4.21 16.97 10.68
C LEU A 53 -5.50 16.73 11.48
N PRO A 54 -5.73 17.47 12.60
CA PRO A 54 -7.03 17.46 13.26
C PRO A 54 -8.15 17.75 12.27
N PHE A 55 -9.23 16.98 12.29
CA PHE A 55 -10.31 17.03 11.28
C PHE A 55 -9.92 16.60 9.85
N SER A 56 -8.79 15.90 9.69
CA SER A 56 -8.34 15.30 8.42
C SER A 56 -8.30 16.34 7.29
N HIS A 57 -8.86 16.02 6.12
CA HIS A 57 -8.90 16.92 4.96
C HIS A 57 -9.56 18.28 5.22
N ALA A 58 -10.42 18.42 6.23
CA ALA A 58 -11.09 19.69 6.51
C ALA A 58 -10.09 20.77 6.96
N ALA A 59 -9.02 20.38 7.66
CA ALA A 59 -8.04 21.32 8.18
C ALA A 59 -6.83 21.50 7.27
N GLU A 60 -6.61 20.60 6.30
CA GLU A 60 -5.48 20.70 5.37
C GLU A 60 -5.45 22.04 4.64
N LYS A 61 -6.60 22.49 4.11
CA LYS A 61 -6.69 23.75 3.35
C LYS A 61 -6.45 25.01 4.18
N GLU A 62 -6.75 24.94 5.48
CA GLU A 62 -6.72 26.11 6.37
C GLU A 62 -5.42 26.18 7.18
N LEU A 63 -4.83 25.02 7.52
CA LEU A 63 -3.66 24.93 8.41
C LEU A 63 -2.34 24.71 7.68
N LEU A 64 -2.35 24.18 6.44
CA LEU A 64 -1.13 23.99 5.66
C LEU A 64 -0.90 25.18 4.72
N SER A 65 0.21 25.89 4.95
CA SER A 65 0.67 26.93 4.03
C SER A 65 1.19 26.38 2.69
N SER A 66 1.59 25.10 2.67
CA SER A 66 2.09 24.37 1.51
C SER A 66 2.12 22.87 1.79
N GLY A 67 1.88 22.05 0.77
CA GLY A 67 1.88 20.58 0.87
C GLY A 67 0.52 19.98 1.21
N ASN A 68 0.53 18.69 1.53
CA ASN A 68 -0.62 17.84 1.86
C ASN A 68 -0.26 16.90 3.02
N HIS A 69 -1.21 16.08 3.49
CA HIS A 69 -0.93 15.13 4.58
C HIS A 69 0.10 14.06 4.14
N GLU A 70 0.21 13.75 2.86
CA GLU A 70 1.21 12.83 2.33
C GLU A 70 2.62 13.41 2.49
N THR A 71 2.81 14.71 2.28
CA THR A 71 4.08 15.41 2.55
C THR A 71 4.50 15.27 4.01
N LEU A 72 3.56 15.51 4.94
CA LEU A 72 3.81 15.33 6.37
C LEU A 72 4.09 13.87 6.73
N THR A 73 3.38 12.93 6.10
CA THR A 73 3.63 11.49 6.27
C THR A 73 5.06 11.13 5.90
N VAL A 74 5.57 11.65 4.78
CA VAL A 74 6.97 11.46 4.36
C VAL A 74 7.94 12.01 5.39
N GLU A 75 7.71 13.24 5.88
CA GLU A 75 8.56 13.88 6.89
C GLU A 75 8.57 13.09 8.21
N LEU A 76 7.41 12.65 8.68
CA LEU A 76 7.26 11.86 9.90
C LEU A 76 7.97 10.50 9.77
N ILE A 77 7.76 9.76 8.68
CA ILE A 77 8.43 8.47 8.49
C ILE A 77 9.95 8.63 8.41
N ARG A 78 10.44 9.75 7.86
CA ARG A 78 11.88 10.08 7.76
C ARG A 78 12.48 10.72 9.02
N SER A 79 11.66 11.06 10.01
CA SER A 79 12.11 11.63 11.28
C SER A 79 13.14 10.73 11.98
N GLN A 80 13.96 11.33 12.85
CA GLN A 80 15.02 10.59 13.55
C GLN A 80 14.41 9.53 14.49
N GLU A 81 13.34 9.88 15.16
CA GLU A 81 12.60 9.07 16.11
C GLU A 81 12.02 7.82 15.42
N MET A 82 11.44 7.99 14.24
CA MET A 82 10.90 6.87 13.47
C MET A 82 12.02 5.98 12.91
N ARG A 83 13.13 6.58 12.47
CA ARG A 83 14.32 5.82 12.01
C ARG A 83 14.87 4.89 13.09
N GLU A 84 14.97 5.36 14.33
CA GLU A 84 15.40 4.54 15.46
C GLU A 84 14.47 3.34 15.70
N ILE A 85 13.16 3.52 15.51
CA ILE A 85 12.18 2.43 15.59
C ILE A 85 12.47 1.38 14.51
N TRP A 86 12.65 1.80 13.24
CA TRP A 86 12.89 0.91 12.10
C TRP A 86 14.16 0.08 12.27
N GLU A 87 15.22 0.69 12.81
CA GLU A 87 16.51 0.07 13.09
C GLU A 87 16.43 -0.95 14.22
N CYS A 88 15.56 -0.72 15.21
CA CYS A 88 15.35 -1.63 16.33
C CYS A 88 14.44 -2.82 16.00
N MET A 89 13.73 -2.81 14.86
CA MET A 89 12.95 -3.95 14.42
C MET A 89 13.87 -5.12 14.00
N THR A 90 13.41 -6.37 14.15
CA THR A 90 14.21 -7.55 13.77
C THR A 90 13.53 -8.38 12.66
N PRO A 91 14.11 -8.48 11.45
CA PRO A 91 15.23 -7.66 10.94
C PRO A 91 14.84 -6.17 10.78
N PRO A 92 15.82 -5.26 10.70
CA PRO A 92 15.55 -3.82 10.54
C PRO A 92 14.84 -3.54 9.23
N LEU A 93 14.01 -2.50 9.21
CA LEU A 93 13.31 -2.05 8.00
C LEU A 93 14.01 -0.82 7.41
N ARG A 94 14.02 -0.72 6.08
CA ARG A 94 14.57 0.45 5.41
C ARG A 94 13.50 1.53 5.36
N THR A 95 13.83 2.71 5.88
CA THR A 95 12.95 3.88 5.85
C THR A 95 12.45 4.18 4.44
N GLN A 96 13.33 4.06 3.45
CA GLN A 96 12.99 4.37 2.07
C GLN A 96 11.90 3.45 1.51
N ASP A 97 11.95 2.15 1.83
CA ASP A 97 10.93 1.20 1.38
C ASP A 97 9.58 1.48 2.05
N ILE A 98 9.59 1.89 3.33
CA ILE A 98 8.37 2.27 4.05
C ILE A 98 7.75 3.52 3.40
N VAL A 99 8.55 4.55 3.15
CA VAL A 99 8.10 5.82 2.53
C VAL A 99 7.51 5.56 1.15
N LYS A 100 8.24 4.82 0.29
CA LYS A 100 7.78 4.49 -1.06
C LYS A 100 6.41 3.83 -1.07
N LEU A 101 6.18 2.88 -0.18
CA LEU A 101 4.93 2.12 -0.12
C LEU A 101 3.80 2.93 0.54
N ALA A 102 4.12 3.78 1.51
CA ALA A 102 3.14 4.55 2.27
C ALA A 102 2.45 5.63 1.42
N VAL A 103 3.18 6.30 0.52
CA VAL A 103 2.63 7.41 -0.30
C VAL A 103 2.61 7.13 -1.80
N GLY A 104 3.38 6.14 -2.27
CA GLY A 104 3.39 5.70 -3.66
C GLY A 104 4.05 6.67 -4.66
N PRO A 105 4.04 6.29 -5.96
CA PRO A 105 4.77 7.00 -7.01
C PRO A 105 4.17 8.37 -7.39
N LYS A 106 2.88 8.60 -7.10
CA LYS A 106 2.20 9.88 -7.40
C LYS A 106 2.77 11.04 -6.59
N GLU A 107 3.10 10.77 -5.34
CA GLU A 107 3.66 11.72 -4.39
C GLU A 107 5.19 11.79 -4.49
N LEU A 108 5.86 10.66 -4.75
CA LEU A 108 7.33 10.59 -4.88
C LEU A 108 7.82 10.66 -6.34
N ARG A 109 7.45 11.73 -7.05
CA ARG A 109 7.74 11.87 -8.49
C ARG A 109 9.22 11.86 -8.89
N ASN A 110 10.11 12.17 -7.95
CA ASN A 110 11.55 12.21 -8.18
C ASN A 110 12.25 10.88 -7.85
N GLU A 111 11.49 9.87 -7.42
CA GLU A 111 12.04 8.57 -7.05
C GLU A 111 11.70 7.50 -8.08
N THR A 112 12.61 6.54 -8.23
CA THR A 112 12.39 5.37 -9.08
C THR A 112 11.74 4.26 -8.27
N PHE A 113 10.76 3.60 -8.89
CA PHE A 113 10.08 2.43 -8.35
C PHE A 113 10.41 1.23 -9.21
N THR A 114 10.77 0.13 -8.58
CA THR A 114 10.72 -1.19 -9.23
C THR A 114 9.28 -1.60 -9.46
N ASP A 115 9.03 -2.53 -10.39
CA ASP A 115 7.70 -3.08 -10.63
C ASP A 115 7.08 -3.65 -9.33
N TRP A 116 7.92 -4.27 -8.49
CA TRP A 116 7.48 -4.80 -7.22
C TRP A 116 7.10 -3.71 -6.21
N GLU A 117 7.92 -2.67 -6.05
CA GLU A 117 7.59 -1.53 -5.19
C GLU A 117 6.30 -0.83 -5.65
N ALA A 118 6.09 -0.70 -6.96
CA ALA A 118 4.89 -0.11 -7.53
C ALA A 118 3.64 -0.95 -7.23
N ILE A 119 3.73 -2.29 -7.40
CA ILE A 119 2.65 -3.22 -7.04
C ILE A 119 2.32 -3.12 -5.54
N LEU A 120 3.34 -3.06 -4.68
CA LEU A 120 3.12 -2.97 -3.23
C LEU A 120 2.53 -1.62 -2.81
N ALA A 121 2.94 -0.52 -3.44
CA ALA A 121 2.32 0.79 -3.21
C ALA A 121 0.85 0.81 -3.65
N GLU A 122 0.50 0.18 -4.78
CA GLU A 122 -0.88 0.08 -5.28
C GLU A 122 -1.80 -0.65 -4.29
N ILE A 123 -1.29 -1.61 -3.51
CA ILE A 123 -2.08 -2.26 -2.44
C ILE A 123 -2.55 -1.25 -1.39
N ILE A 124 -1.79 -0.20 -1.11
CA ILE A 124 -2.09 0.77 -0.06
C ILE A 124 -2.85 1.96 -0.65
N VAL A 125 -2.18 2.71 -1.53
CA VAL A 125 -2.62 4.01 -2.06
C VAL A 125 -3.20 3.93 -3.48
N GLY A 126 -3.43 2.71 -3.98
CA GLY A 126 -3.96 2.50 -5.32
C GLY A 126 -5.38 3.04 -5.51
N ASP A 127 -5.65 3.58 -6.70
CA ASP A 127 -6.98 4.12 -7.02
C ASP A 127 -8.02 3.02 -7.22
N ALA A 128 -7.58 1.88 -7.75
CA ALA A 128 -8.45 0.76 -8.13
C ALA A 128 -8.63 -0.24 -6.98
N PHE A 129 -7.55 -0.53 -6.25
CA PHE A 129 -7.51 -1.59 -5.23
C PHE A 129 -6.77 -1.16 -3.94
N GLY A 130 -6.83 0.11 -3.55
CA GLY A 130 -6.26 0.55 -2.27
C GLY A 130 -7.01 -0.05 -1.07
N VAL A 131 -6.29 -0.77 -0.19
CA VAL A 131 -6.83 -1.32 1.06
C VAL A 131 -7.24 -0.24 2.07
N ASP A 132 -6.70 0.97 1.92
CA ASP A 132 -7.19 2.16 2.65
C ASP A 132 -8.69 2.37 2.39
N ARG A 133 -9.06 2.45 1.10
CA ARG A 133 -10.46 2.58 0.66
C ARG A 133 -11.35 1.46 1.14
N MET A 134 -10.83 0.23 1.15
CA MET A 134 -11.60 -0.89 1.66
C MET A 134 -11.91 -0.73 3.15
N ASP A 135 -10.94 -0.28 3.96
CA ASP A 135 -11.12 -0.08 5.39
C ASP A 135 -12.09 1.08 5.67
N TYR A 136 -11.86 2.27 5.12
CA TYR A 136 -12.70 3.42 5.45
C TYR A 136 -14.13 3.26 4.94
N LEU A 137 -14.36 2.62 3.77
CA LEU A 137 -15.72 2.39 3.28
C LEU A 137 -16.52 1.49 4.23
N LEU A 138 -15.91 0.40 4.73
CA LEU A 138 -16.54 -0.51 5.69
C LEU A 138 -16.77 0.19 7.03
N ARG A 139 -15.75 0.91 7.51
CA ARG A 139 -15.77 1.65 8.78
C ARG A 139 -16.83 2.75 8.77
N ASP A 140 -16.84 3.61 7.77
CA ASP A 140 -17.75 4.75 7.67
C ASP A 140 -19.19 4.28 7.51
N SER A 141 -19.41 3.22 6.73
CA SER A 141 -20.74 2.60 6.58
C SER A 141 -21.29 2.09 7.90
N HIS A 142 -20.44 1.45 8.71
CA HIS A 142 -20.80 0.98 10.04
C HIS A 142 -21.16 2.15 10.97
N HIS A 143 -20.34 3.21 11.01
CA HIS A 143 -20.56 4.34 11.93
C HIS A 143 -21.68 5.29 11.50
N ALA A 144 -21.88 5.50 10.20
CA ALA A 144 -22.95 6.33 9.67
C ALA A 144 -24.29 5.59 9.53
N GLY A 145 -24.31 4.27 9.73
CA GLY A 145 -25.52 3.45 9.58
C GLY A 145 -26.02 3.35 8.14
N VAL A 146 -25.14 3.51 7.16
CA VAL A 146 -25.47 3.43 5.72
C VAL A 146 -24.90 2.14 5.12
N VAL A 147 -25.57 1.59 4.12
CA VAL A 147 -25.19 0.28 3.53
C VAL A 147 -24.15 0.44 2.40
N TYR A 148 -23.81 1.66 2.00
CA TYR A 148 -23.04 1.95 0.79
C TYR A 148 -21.68 1.23 0.71
N GLY A 149 -20.94 1.14 1.80
CA GLY A 149 -19.65 0.44 1.88
C GLY A 149 -19.73 -0.98 2.42
N LYS A 150 -20.92 -1.59 2.49
CA LYS A 150 -21.06 -3.00 2.86
C LYS A 150 -20.86 -3.89 1.63
N PHE A 151 -19.63 -4.37 1.44
CA PHE A 151 -19.27 -5.32 0.39
C PHE A 151 -18.42 -6.47 0.95
N ASP A 152 -18.35 -7.57 0.20
CA ASP A 152 -17.57 -8.74 0.59
C ASP A 152 -16.09 -8.56 0.23
N HIS A 153 -15.38 -7.86 1.11
CA HIS A 153 -13.95 -7.61 0.96
C HIS A 153 -13.11 -8.89 1.04
N TYR A 154 -13.57 -9.93 1.75
CA TYR A 154 -12.88 -11.22 1.81
C TYR A 154 -12.84 -11.87 0.44
N ARG A 155 -14.00 -11.98 -0.21
CA ARG A 155 -14.10 -12.53 -1.57
C ARG A 155 -13.24 -11.74 -2.56
N LEU A 156 -13.25 -10.40 -2.48
CA LEU A 156 -12.40 -9.58 -3.36
C LEU A 156 -10.92 -9.93 -3.14
N ILE A 157 -10.45 -9.93 -1.89
CA ILE A 157 -9.05 -10.22 -1.55
C ILE A 157 -8.65 -11.62 -2.03
N ASP A 158 -9.44 -12.65 -1.74
CA ASP A 158 -9.10 -14.05 -2.05
C ASP A 158 -9.01 -14.35 -3.57
N THR A 159 -9.67 -13.52 -4.39
CA THR A 159 -9.69 -13.66 -5.86
C THR A 159 -8.62 -12.85 -6.58
N LEU A 160 -7.82 -12.05 -5.87
CA LEU A 160 -6.76 -11.23 -6.49
C LEU A 160 -5.66 -12.08 -7.10
N ARG A 161 -5.22 -11.69 -8.30
CA ARG A 161 -4.09 -12.32 -9.01
C ARG A 161 -3.23 -11.25 -9.65
N LEU A 162 -1.92 -11.45 -9.61
CA LEU A 162 -0.98 -10.64 -10.38
C LEU A 162 -0.96 -11.15 -11.81
N LEU A 163 -1.12 -10.23 -12.77
CA LEU A 163 -1.08 -10.52 -14.19
C LEU A 163 0.07 -9.74 -14.84
N PRO A 164 0.78 -10.35 -15.80
CA PRO A 164 1.77 -9.61 -16.58
C PRO A 164 1.04 -8.51 -17.35
N LYS A 165 1.68 -7.34 -17.46
CA LYS A 165 1.16 -6.26 -18.29
C LYS A 165 1.19 -6.72 -19.75
N GLU A 166 0.04 -6.75 -20.42
CA GLU A 166 0.00 -7.00 -21.86
C GLU A 166 0.68 -5.84 -22.62
N GLU A 167 1.54 -6.16 -23.59
CA GLU A 167 2.28 -5.14 -24.36
C GLU A 167 1.45 -4.44 -25.44
N ASP A 168 0.19 -4.82 -25.64
CA ASP A 168 -0.59 -4.32 -26.77
C ASP A 168 -1.58 -3.20 -26.39
N GLY A 169 -1.32 -2.01 -26.94
CA GLY A 169 -2.14 -0.80 -26.86
C GLY A 169 -3.50 -0.90 -27.58
N SER A 170 -4.19 -2.02 -27.48
CA SER A 170 -5.59 -2.17 -27.89
C SER A 170 -6.44 -2.47 -26.65
N ILE A 171 -7.27 -1.48 -26.31
CA ILE A 171 -8.34 -1.51 -25.32
C ILE A 171 -8.94 -2.91 -25.16
N CYS A 172 -8.75 -3.52 -23.99
CA CYS A 172 -9.60 -4.61 -23.53
C CYS A 172 -10.28 -4.21 -22.22
N SER A 173 -11.59 -4.12 -22.33
CA SER A 173 -12.55 -3.89 -21.27
C SER A 173 -12.57 -5.12 -20.36
N TRP A 174 -12.51 -4.85 -19.06
CA TRP A 174 -12.63 -5.80 -17.95
C TRP A 174 -13.68 -6.90 -18.20
N CYS A 175 -13.29 -8.15 -17.97
CA CYS A 175 -14.19 -9.26 -17.61
C CYS A 175 -13.88 -9.68 -16.16
#